data_AF-A0A6I2MUD0-F1
#
_entry.id   AF-A0A6I2MUD0-F1
#
_cell.length_a   1.000
_cell.length_b   1.000
_cell.length_c   1.000
_cell.angle_alpha   90.00
_cell.angle_beta   90.00
_cell.angle_gamma   90.00
#
_symmetry.space_group_name_H-M   'P 1'
#
loop_
_entity.id
_entity.type
_entity.pdbx_description
1 polymer ?
#
loop_
_entity_poly.entity_id
_entity_poly.type
_entity_poly.pdbx_seq_one_letter_code
_entity_poly.pdbx_strand_id
1 'polypeptide(L)'
;MERKEFLRTLGAGAAFALTFPCLQGCSKDDENGDKVETPTGIDFTIDLNSTEGQALAENGSFILKELVVVVKDLDGNFVAATQICSHESYDQVRYLTNDGGIFYCDVHGSRFALDGEPLNQVDSTTAKPLKIYNTELNGDILRVYE
;
A
#
# COMPACT_ATOMS: atom_id res chain seq x y z
N MET A 1 31.21 34.73 18.90
CA MET A 1 30.14 35.72 19.12
C MET A 1 28.84 35.05 18.70
N GLU A 2 27.94 34.87 19.67
CA GLU A 2 26.73 34.04 19.61
C GLU A 2 25.70 34.59 18.61
N ARG A 3 25.20 33.73 17.72
CA ARG A 3 24.15 34.05 16.72
C ARG A 3 22.75 34.08 17.35
N LYS A 4 22.56 34.80 18.46
CA LYS A 4 21.28 34.85 19.19
C LYS A 4 20.61 36.22 19.20
N GLU A 5 21.05 37.14 18.36
CA GLU A 5 20.49 38.50 18.31
C GLU A 5 20.04 38.88 16.90
N PHE A 6 19.05 38.17 16.37
CA PHE A 6 18.33 38.64 15.17
C PHE A 6 16.81 38.66 15.30
N LEU A 7 16.22 38.04 16.33
CA LEU A 7 14.76 38.00 16.49
C LEU A 7 14.27 38.72 17.76
N ARG A 8 14.89 39.86 18.07
CA ARG A 8 14.36 40.81 19.07
C ARG A 8 14.09 42.17 18.42
N THR A 9 13.04 42.21 17.63
CA THR A 9 12.40 43.45 17.18
C THR A 9 10.89 43.14 17.15
N LEU A 10 10.21 43.15 18.31
CA LEU A 10 9.43 44.31 18.77
C LEU A 10 8.65 45.01 17.65
N GLY A 11 7.71 44.30 17.04
CA GLY A 11 6.52 44.90 16.42
C GLY A 11 5.38 44.87 17.43
N ALA A 12 5.20 45.94 18.18
CA ALA A 12 4.05 46.15 19.06
C ALA A 12 2.80 46.42 18.21
N GLY A 13 1.71 45.67 18.42
CA GLY A 13 0.40 46.03 17.87
C GLY A 13 -0.62 44.90 17.83
N ALA A 14 -1.75 45.14 18.50
CA ALA A 14 -3.03 44.40 18.46
C ALA A 14 -3.10 43.05 19.20
N ALA A 15 -3.52 43.13 20.47
CA ALA A 15 -4.23 42.06 21.12
C ALA A 15 -5.61 41.89 20.45
N PHE A 16 -5.80 40.79 19.73
CA PHE A 16 -7.12 40.28 19.38
C PHE A 16 -7.22 38.85 19.92
N ALA A 17 -7.94 38.69 21.02
CA ALA A 17 -8.25 37.39 21.59
C ALA A 17 -9.43 36.78 20.84
N LEU A 18 -9.22 35.71 20.07
CA LEU A 18 -10.27 34.75 19.71
C LEU A 18 -9.65 33.34 19.45
N THR A 19 -9.94 32.43 20.38
CA THR A 19 -10.41 31.05 20.18
C THR A 19 -9.62 30.02 19.35
N PHE A 20 -9.24 28.96 20.08
CA PHE A 20 -9.14 27.53 19.69
C PHE A 20 -8.00 27.07 18.76
N PRO A 21 -7.50 25.83 18.99
CA PRO A 21 -6.21 25.37 18.50
C PRO A 21 -6.38 24.78 17.11
N CYS A 22 -5.95 25.51 16.07
CA CYS A 22 -5.71 24.88 14.79
C CYS A 22 -4.38 24.13 14.86
N LEU A 23 -4.45 22.94 15.46
CA LEU A 23 -3.76 21.74 15.02
C LEU A 23 -3.90 21.63 13.50
N GLN A 24 -3.03 22.31 12.78
CA GLN A 24 -2.71 22.08 11.38
C GLN A 24 -1.19 22.25 11.36
N GLY A 25 -0.43 21.32 11.95
CA GLY A 25 -0.40 19.96 11.43
C GLY A 25 0.16 20.12 10.03
N CYS A 26 1.48 20.11 9.92
CA CYS A 26 2.15 20.14 8.64
C CYS A 26 1.53 19.04 7.78
N SER A 27 0.64 19.40 6.86
CA SER A 27 0.32 18.57 5.71
C SER A 27 1.60 18.58 4.88
N LYS A 28 2.55 17.71 5.26
CA LYS A 28 3.39 17.13 4.24
C LYS A 28 2.44 16.20 3.52
N ASP A 29 2.07 16.60 2.31
CA ASP A 29 1.64 15.65 1.29
C ASP A 29 2.77 14.62 1.19
N ASP A 30 2.65 13.53 1.97
CA ASP A 30 3.52 12.39 1.82
C ASP A 30 3.06 11.74 0.51
N GLU A 31 3.80 11.97 -0.57
CA GLU A 31 3.55 11.41 -1.92
C GLU A 31 3.69 9.87 -1.97
N ASN A 32 3.65 9.19 -0.82
CA ASN A 32 4.10 7.82 -0.61
C ASN A 32 3.02 6.88 -0.02
N GLY A 33 1.74 7.24 -0.14
CA GLY A 33 0.61 6.42 0.32
C GLY A 33 0.34 6.49 1.83
N ASP A 34 -0.73 5.83 2.26
CA ASP A 34 -1.23 5.90 3.63
C ASP A 34 -0.74 4.73 4.48
N LYS A 35 -0.45 4.99 5.75
CA LYS A 35 -0.23 3.93 6.75
C LYS A 35 -1.57 3.40 7.22
N VAL A 36 -1.85 2.14 6.88
CA VAL A 36 -3.14 1.49 7.18
C VAL A 36 -2.88 0.13 7.82
N GLU A 37 -3.74 -0.28 8.74
CA GLU A 37 -3.68 -1.63 9.29
C GLU A 37 -4.12 -2.66 8.23
N THR A 38 -3.49 -3.83 8.24
CA THR A 38 -3.91 -4.92 7.36
C THR A 38 -5.35 -5.34 7.70
N PRO A 39 -6.27 -5.39 6.72
CA PRO A 39 -7.65 -5.78 6.99
C PRO A 39 -7.72 -7.23 7.48
N THR A 40 -8.77 -7.51 8.25
CA THR A 40 -9.15 -8.84 8.74
C THR A 40 -10.49 -9.26 8.15
N GLY A 41 -10.72 -10.56 8.04
CA GLY A 41 -11.98 -11.09 7.54
C GLY A 41 -12.22 -10.82 6.05
N ILE A 42 -11.15 -10.76 5.25
CA ILE A 42 -11.25 -10.69 3.79
C ILE A 42 -12.02 -11.93 3.28
N ASP A 43 -13.12 -11.67 2.59
CA ASP A 43 -13.90 -12.66 1.84
C ASP A 43 -14.78 -11.92 0.83
N PHE A 44 -14.33 -11.85 -0.41
CA PHE A 44 -15.06 -11.21 -1.49
C PHE A 44 -14.98 -12.03 -2.78
N THR A 45 -15.84 -11.67 -3.74
CA THR A 45 -15.84 -12.26 -5.08
C THR A 45 -15.65 -11.22 -6.17
N ILE A 46 -15.14 -11.67 -7.31
CA ILE A 46 -14.98 -10.93 -8.55
C ILE A 46 -15.62 -11.77 -9.65
N ASP A 47 -16.57 -11.19 -10.38
CA ASP A 47 -17.08 -11.77 -11.62
C ASP A 47 -16.10 -11.40 -12.75
N LEU A 48 -15.45 -12.39 -13.34
CA LEU A 48 -14.44 -12.21 -14.40
C LEU A 48 -15.03 -11.66 -15.70
N ASN A 49 -16.35 -11.72 -15.91
CA ASN A 49 -17.02 -11.09 -17.04
C ASN A 49 -17.36 -9.60 -16.80
N SER A 50 -17.32 -9.16 -15.54
CA SER A 50 -17.58 -7.76 -15.18
C SER A 50 -16.47 -6.82 -15.65
N THR A 51 -16.73 -5.51 -15.64
CA THR A 51 -15.71 -4.50 -15.97
C THR A 51 -14.48 -4.58 -15.06
N GLU A 52 -14.66 -4.88 -13.77
CA GLU A 52 -13.55 -5.09 -12.82
C GLU A 52 -12.77 -6.36 -13.16
N GLY A 53 -13.48 -7.46 -13.42
CA GLY A 53 -12.89 -8.74 -13.78
C GLY A 53 -12.12 -8.73 -15.10
N GLN A 54 -12.55 -7.92 -16.07
CA GLN A 54 -11.84 -7.78 -17.35
C GLN A 54 -10.44 -7.18 -17.20
N ALA A 55 -10.17 -6.42 -16.13
CA ALA A 55 -8.82 -5.95 -15.82
C ALA A 55 -7.88 -7.10 -15.40
N LEU A 56 -8.42 -8.30 -15.14
CA LEU A 56 -7.68 -9.55 -14.88
C LEU A 56 -7.65 -10.51 -16.09
N ALA A 57 -7.99 -10.05 -17.30
CA ALA A 57 -8.08 -10.94 -18.47
C ALA A 57 -6.72 -11.48 -18.92
N GLU A 58 -5.68 -10.65 -18.86
CA GLU A 58 -4.35 -10.97 -19.38
C GLU A 58 -3.41 -11.50 -18.28
N ASN A 59 -2.52 -12.42 -18.63
CA ASN A 59 -1.47 -12.86 -17.71
C ASN A 59 -0.55 -11.68 -17.35
N GLY A 60 -0.22 -11.57 -16.07
CA GLY A 60 0.55 -10.46 -15.51
C GLY A 60 -0.25 -9.21 -15.18
N SER A 61 -1.58 -9.26 -15.26
CA SER A 61 -2.46 -8.17 -14.83
C SER A 61 -2.83 -8.27 -13.35
N PHE A 62 -3.23 -7.15 -12.77
CA PHE A 62 -3.71 -7.10 -11.39
C PHE A 62 -4.78 -6.03 -11.20
N ILE A 63 -5.57 -6.18 -10.14
CA ILE A 63 -6.49 -5.16 -9.62
C ILE A 63 -6.24 -4.94 -8.13
N LEU A 64 -6.76 -3.84 -7.61
CA LEU A 64 -6.80 -3.54 -6.18
C LEU A 64 -8.25 -3.55 -5.71
N LYS A 65 -8.55 -4.35 -4.69
CA LYS A 65 -9.89 -4.45 -4.10
C LYS A 65 -9.76 -4.70 -2.61
N GLU A 66 -10.43 -3.88 -1.78
CA GLU A 66 -10.45 -4.06 -0.32
C GLU A 66 -9.05 -4.21 0.33
N LEU A 67 -8.07 -3.40 -0.13
CA LEU A 67 -6.66 -3.46 0.30
C LEU A 67 -5.99 -4.82 0.01
N VAL A 68 -6.42 -5.47 -1.07
CA VAL A 68 -5.84 -6.69 -1.63
C VAL A 68 -5.42 -6.44 -3.07
N VAL A 69 -4.19 -6.85 -3.40
CA VAL A 69 -3.69 -6.97 -4.76
C VAL A 69 -4.08 -8.34 -5.27
N VAL A 70 -5.05 -8.39 -6.20
CA VAL A 70 -5.47 -9.63 -6.86
C VAL A 70 -4.80 -9.69 -8.22
N VAL A 71 -4.10 -10.78 -8.51
CA VAL A 71 -3.21 -10.91 -9.66
C VAL A 71 -3.61 -12.12 -10.48
N LYS A 72 -3.62 -11.99 -11.81
CA LYS A 72 -3.48 -13.13 -12.72
C LYS A 72 -2.01 -13.24 -13.05
N ASP A 73 -1.33 -14.26 -12.53
CA ASP A 73 0.12 -14.40 -12.66
C ASP A 73 0.53 -14.69 -14.12
N LEU A 74 1.84 -14.83 -14.35
CA LEU A 74 2.37 -15.07 -15.70
C LEU A 74 1.98 -16.45 -16.25
N ASP A 75 1.66 -17.41 -15.38
CA ASP A 75 1.25 -18.77 -15.72
C ASP A 75 -0.28 -18.89 -15.86
N GLY A 76 -1.02 -17.83 -15.55
CA GLY A 76 -2.48 -17.74 -15.65
C GLY A 76 -3.23 -18.17 -14.39
N ASN A 77 -2.55 -18.39 -13.27
CA ASN A 77 -3.17 -18.65 -11.97
C ASN A 77 -3.59 -17.35 -11.29
N PHE A 78 -4.53 -17.44 -10.35
CA PHE A 78 -4.92 -16.31 -9.52
C PHE A 78 -4.23 -16.37 -8.16
N VAL A 79 -3.50 -15.31 -7.82
CA VAL A 79 -2.86 -15.12 -6.51
C VAL A 79 -3.29 -13.79 -5.91
N ALA A 80 -3.34 -13.70 -4.59
CA ALA A 80 -3.79 -12.50 -3.91
C ALA A 80 -2.94 -12.22 -2.68
N ALA A 81 -2.56 -10.95 -2.49
CA ALA A 81 -1.78 -10.52 -1.33
C ALA A 81 -2.30 -9.19 -0.78
N THR A 82 -1.97 -8.86 0.46
CA THR A 82 -2.31 -7.54 1.00
C THR A 82 -1.60 -6.42 0.23
N GLN A 83 -2.32 -5.32 0.04
CA GLN A 83 -1.79 -4.06 -0.45
C GLN A 83 -0.88 -3.37 0.59
N ILE A 84 -0.94 -3.83 1.86
CA ILE A 84 -0.22 -3.23 2.99
C ILE A 84 1.18 -3.84 3.12
N CYS A 85 2.20 -3.02 2.88
CA CYS A 85 3.58 -3.45 2.99
C CYS A 85 3.94 -3.83 4.44
N SER A 86 4.47 -5.02 4.63
CA SER A 86 4.87 -5.55 5.93
C SER A 86 6.14 -4.92 6.53
N HIS A 87 6.77 -3.97 5.83
CA HIS A 87 7.88 -3.15 6.34
C HIS A 87 7.38 -2.05 7.29
N GLU A 88 6.55 -1.12 6.79
CA GLU A 88 6.08 0.06 7.53
C GLU A 88 4.57 0.35 7.37
N SER A 89 3.80 -0.64 6.92
CA SER A 89 2.33 -0.59 6.79
C SER A 89 1.79 0.41 5.78
N TYR A 90 2.58 0.83 4.79
CA TYR A 90 2.11 1.64 3.68
C TYR A 90 1.27 0.80 2.71
N ASP A 91 0.16 1.33 2.23
CA ASP A 91 -0.79 0.71 1.29
C ASP A 91 -0.33 0.75 -0.19
N GLN A 92 0.97 0.60 -0.42
CA GLN A 92 1.58 0.80 -1.73
C GLN A 92 2.21 -0.47 -2.31
N VAL A 93 1.76 -1.66 -1.88
CA VAL A 93 2.14 -2.91 -2.56
C VAL A 93 1.35 -3.03 -3.88
N ARG A 94 2.06 -3.32 -4.97
CA ARG A 94 1.55 -3.59 -6.33
C ARG A 94 2.17 -4.86 -6.87
N TYR A 95 1.63 -5.36 -7.98
CA TYR A 95 2.25 -6.47 -8.71
C TYR A 95 3.11 -5.95 -9.86
N LEU A 96 4.29 -6.54 -10.04
CA LEU A 96 5.18 -6.31 -11.18
C LEU A 96 5.50 -7.65 -11.84
N THR A 97 5.59 -7.67 -13.17
CA THR A 97 5.92 -8.87 -13.95
C THR A 97 7.42 -9.20 -13.98
N ASN A 98 8.26 -8.37 -13.36
CA ASN A 98 9.69 -8.60 -13.21
C ASN A 98 9.98 -9.90 -12.44
N ASP A 99 11.12 -10.53 -12.72
CA ASP A 99 11.62 -11.69 -11.97
C ASP A 99 10.64 -12.87 -11.88
N GLY A 100 9.75 -13.03 -12.86
CA GLY A 100 8.72 -14.08 -12.88
C GLY A 100 7.40 -13.69 -12.20
N GLY A 101 7.29 -12.45 -11.71
CA GLY A 101 6.14 -11.96 -10.97
C GLY A 101 6.48 -11.74 -9.50
N ILE A 102 6.37 -10.48 -9.04
CA ILE A 102 6.65 -10.10 -7.64
C ILE A 102 5.61 -9.12 -7.13
N PHE A 103 5.43 -9.11 -5.81
CA PHE A 103 4.82 -7.97 -5.13
C PHE A 103 5.89 -6.93 -4.77
N TYR A 104 5.61 -5.66 -5.03
CA TYR A 104 6.55 -4.55 -4.87
C TYR A 104 5.89 -3.39 -4.13
N CYS A 105 6.55 -2.85 -3.11
CA CYS A 105 6.11 -1.65 -2.41
C CYS A 105 6.81 -0.40 -2.98
N ASP A 106 6.01 0.54 -3.50
CA ASP A 106 6.52 1.76 -4.16
C ASP A 106 7.21 2.76 -3.20
N VAL A 107 7.02 2.62 -1.88
CA VAL A 107 7.55 3.60 -0.90
C VAL A 107 9.06 3.48 -0.71
N HIS A 108 9.51 2.28 -0.34
CA HIS A 108 10.92 2.03 0.00
C HIS A 108 11.53 0.88 -0.82
N GLY A 109 10.74 0.24 -1.70
CA GLY A 109 11.21 -0.78 -2.62
C GLY A 109 11.28 -2.20 -2.03
N SER A 110 10.49 -2.53 -1.01
CA SER A 110 10.37 -3.91 -0.53
C SER A 110 9.77 -4.80 -1.63
N ARG A 111 10.37 -5.96 -1.83
CA ARG A 111 9.99 -6.96 -2.83
C ARG A 111 9.60 -8.25 -2.13
N PHE A 112 8.57 -8.91 -2.64
CA PHE A 112 8.09 -10.18 -2.13
C PHE A 112 7.80 -11.14 -3.29
N ALA A 113 8.10 -12.42 -3.10
CA ALA A 113 7.65 -13.48 -3.98
C ALA A 113 6.12 -13.62 -3.92
N LEU A 114 5.54 -14.38 -4.84
CA LEU A 114 4.09 -14.60 -4.91
C LEU A 114 3.52 -15.37 -3.71
N ASP A 115 4.36 -16.08 -2.97
CA ASP A 115 4.03 -16.72 -1.69
C ASP A 115 4.24 -15.79 -0.47
N GLY A 116 4.66 -14.54 -0.71
CA GLY A 116 4.87 -13.52 0.30
C GLY A 116 6.26 -13.51 0.93
N GLU A 117 7.18 -14.38 0.52
CA GLU A 117 8.56 -14.37 1.05
C GLU A 117 9.27 -13.06 0.67
N PRO A 118 9.92 -12.35 1.62
CA PRO A 118 10.67 -11.14 1.31
C PRO A 118 11.92 -11.47 0.50
N LEU A 119 12.12 -10.75 -0.62
CA LEU A 119 13.22 -10.99 -1.57
C LEU A 119 14.41 -10.05 -1.39
N ASN A 120 14.27 -9.01 -0.58
CA ASN A 120 15.32 -8.03 -0.35
C ASN A 120 15.28 -7.41 1.05
N GLN A 121 16.34 -6.66 1.33
CA GLN A 121 16.41 -5.75 2.47
C GLN A 121 16.20 -4.32 1.99
N VAL A 122 15.54 -3.54 2.84
CA VAL A 122 15.31 -2.11 2.68
C VAL A 122 15.71 -1.45 3.99
N ASP A 123 16.48 -0.36 3.92
CA ASP A 123 17.04 0.32 5.11
C ASP A 123 17.74 -0.65 6.09
N SER A 124 18.48 -1.61 5.53
CA SER A 124 19.16 -2.69 6.28
C SER A 124 18.23 -3.61 7.09
N THR A 125 16.93 -3.58 6.80
CA THR A 125 15.90 -4.38 7.47
C THR A 125 15.21 -5.29 6.46
N THR A 126 14.98 -6.55 6.84
CA THR A 126 14.13 -7.46 6.04
C THR A 126 12.69 -7.29 6.49
N ALA A 127 11.78 -7.06 5.56
CA ALA A 127 10.35 -7.00 5.88
C ALA A 127 9.86 -8.36 6.41
N LYS A 128 8.74 -8.37 7.15
CA LYS A 128 8.07 -9.64 7.48
C LYS A 128 7.47 -10.26 6.20
N PRO A 129 7.15 -11.57 6.17
CA PRO A 129 6.39 -12.13 5.07
C PRO A 129 5.11 -11.34 4.78
N LEU A 130 4.81 -11.13 3.50
CA LEU A 130 3.59 -10.47 3.06
C LEU A 130 2.40 -11.40 3.29
N LYS A 131 1.27 -10.86 3.74
CA LYS A 131 0.05 -11.66 3.91
C LYS A 131 -0.49 -12.06 2.54
N ILE A 132 -0.61 -13.36 2.31
CA ILE A 132 -1.25 -13.97 1.14
C ILE A 132 -2.68 -14.39 1.50
N TYR A 133 -3.60 -14.24 0.56
CA TYR A 133 -4.99 -14.70 0.66
C TYR A 133 -5.21 -15.90 -0.23
N ASN A 134 -6.14 -16.77 0.17
CA ASN A 134 -6.58 -17.89 -0.63
C ASN A 134 -7.42 -17.41 -1.81
N THR A 135 -7.35 -18.15 -2.93
CA THR A 135 -8.18 -17.92 -4.11
C THR A 135 -8.93 -19.19 -4.49
N GLU A 136 -10.17 -19.05 -4.95
CA GLU A 136 -10.97 -20.15 -5.47
C GLU A 136 -11.75 -19.68 -6.70
N LEU A 137 -11.59 -20.37 -7.83
CA LEU A 137 -12.31 -20.05 -9.06
C LEU A 137 -13.46 -21.05 -9.26
N ASN A 138 -14.69 -20.55 -9.31
CA ASN A 138 -15.89 -21.34 -9.62
C ASN A 138 -16.59 -20.76 -10.84
N GLY A 139 -16.36 -21.39 -12.01
CA GLY A 139 -16.76 -20.81 -13.29
C GLY A 139 -16.05 -19.48 -13.50
N ASP A 140 -16.83 -18.40 -13.66
CA ASP A 140 -16.31 -17.04 -13.85
C ASP A 140 -16.27 -16.24 -12.54
N ILE A 141 -16.57 -16.86 -11.39
CA ILE A 141 -16.53 -16.20 -10.08
C ILE A 141 -15.23 -16.57 -9.38
N LEU A 142 -14.33 -15.59 -9.26
CA LEU A 142 -13.12 -15.67 -8.46
C LEU A 142 -13.42 -15.21 -7.03
N ARG A 143 -13.26 -16.09 -6.05
CA ARG A 143 -13.32 -15.75 -4.62
C ARG A 143 -11.91 -15.52 -4.07
N VAL A 144 -11.77 -14.53 -3.20
CA VAL A 144 -10.55 -14.22 -2.46
C VAL A 144 -10.90 -14.18 -0.97
N TYR A 145 -10.17 -14.93 -0.14
CA TYR A 145 -10.53 -15.09 1.27
C TYR A 145 -9.32 -15.40 2.18
N GLU A 146 -9.48 -15.17 3.48
CA GLU A 146 -8.51 -15.58 4.52
C GLU A 146 -8.51 -17.08 4.81
#